data_AF-A0A6N2EDH4-F1
#
_entry.id   AF-A0A6N2EDH4-F1
#
_cell.length_a   1.000
_cell.length_b   1.000
_cell.length_c   1.000
_cell.angle_alpha   90.00
_cell.angle_beta   90.00
_cell.angle_gamma   90.00
#
_symmetry.space_group_name_H-M   'P 1'
#
loop_
_entity.id
_entity.type
_entity.pdbx_description
1 polymer ?
#
loop_
_entity_poly.entity_id
_entity_poly.type
_entity_poly.pdbx_seq_one_letter_code
_entity_poly.pdbx_strand_id
1 'polypeptide(L)' 'MMSEFTAVVKQEEDWWVGWIEEVPGVNCQERTYEELKETLEITLKEALEGGR' A
#
# COMPACT_ATOMS: atom_id res chain seq x y z
N MET A 1 5.62 16.42 -9.58
CA MET A 1 5.46 15.28 -10.51
C MET A 1 4.32 14.45 -9.97
N MET A 2 3.25 14.21 -10.74
CA MET A 2 2.23 13.25 -10.35
C MET A 2 2.77 11.89 -10.79
N SER A 3 3.22 11.11 -9.82
CA SER A 3 3.56 9.70 -10.05
C SER A 3 2.31 8.89 -9.73
N GLU A 4 1.86 8.11 -10.69
CA GLU A 4 0.81 7.11 -10.50
C GLU A 4 1.47 5.81 -10.06
N PHE A 5 0.85 5.11 -9.12
CA PHE A 5 1.30 3.83 -8.58
C PHE A 5 0.14 2.85 -8.55
N THR A 6 0.43 1.57 -8.74
CA THR A 6 -0.57 0.52 -8.83
C THR A 6 -0.58 -0.30 -7.55
N ALA A 7 -1.69 -0.24 -6.82
CA ALA A 7 -1.92 -1.10 -5.67
C ALA A 7 -2.63 -2.38 -6.12
N VAL A 8 -2.02 -3.54 -5.85
CA VAL A 8 -2.73 -4.82 -5.91
C VAL A 8 -3.37 -5.04 -4.55
N VAL A 9 -4.67 -5.34 -4.56
CA VAL A 9 -5.47 -5.55 -3.35
C VAL A 9 -6.15 -6.90 -3.43
N LYS A 10 -6.10 -7.66 -2.34
CA LYS A 10 -6.72 -8.96 -2.19
C LYS A 10 -7.43 -9.06 -0.85
N GLN A 11 -8.64 -9.60 -0.85
CA GLN A 11 -9.32 -10.00 0.37
C GLN A 11 -8.99 -11.47 0.67
N GLU A 12 -8.46 -11.73 1.86
CA GLU A 12 -8.11 -13.06 2.38
C GLU A 12 -8.84 -13.25 3.71
N GLU A 13 -9.78 -14.18 3.76
CA GLU A 13 -10.66 -14.40 4.93
C GLU A 13 -11.32 -13.07 5.37
N ASP A 14 -11.07 -12.65 6.62
CA ASP A 14 -11.58 -11.42 7.23
C ASP A 14 -10.56 -10.27 7.20
N TRP A 15 -9.64 -10.29 6.23
CA TRP A 15 -8.58 -9.29 6.07
C TRP A 15 -8.45 -8.82 4.63
N TRP A 16 -7.99 -7.59 4.49
CA TRP A 16 -7.54 -6.99 3.25
C TRP A 16 -6.02 -6.93 3.26
N VAL A 17 -5.39 -7.44 2.21
CA VAL A 17 -3.93 -7.42 2.00
C VAL A 17 -3.65 -6.67 0.72
N GLY A 18 -2.64 -5.81 0.71
CA GLY A 18 -2.24 -5.13 -0.51
C GLY A 18 -0.78 -4.73 -0.55
N TRP A 19 -0.29 -4.44 -1.76
CA TRP A 19 1.07 -4.00 -2.02
C TRP A 19 1.14 -3.11 -3.27
N ILE A 20 2.19 -2.29 -3.35
CA ILE A 20 2.46 -1.45 -4.53
C ILE A 20 3.36 -2.21 -5.51
N GLU A 21 2.92 -2.39 -6.75
CA GLU A 21 3.67 -3.17 -7.75
C GLU A 21 5.04 -2.58 -8.05
N GLU A 22 5.13 -1.25 -8.07
CA GLU A 22 6.34 -0.52 -8.44
C GLU A 22 7.34 -0.36 -7.29
N VAL A 23 6.91 -0.59 -6.04
CA VAL A 23 7.75 -0.35 -4.85
C VAL A 23 7.80 -1.59 -3.96
N PRO A 24 8.80 -2.47 -4.16
CA PRO A 24 9.01 -3.64 -3.32
C PRO A 24 9.14 -3.27 -1.84
N GLY A 25 8.41 -4.00 -0.98
CA GLY A 25 8.41 -3.77 0.47
C GLY A 25 7.36 -2.75 0.95
N VAL A 26 6.60 -2.12 0.05
CA VAL A 26 5.39 -1.37 0.42
C VAL A 26 4.21 -2.33 0.35
N ASN A 27 3.89 -2.92 1.49
CA ASN A 27 2.78 -3.84 1.65
C ASN A 27 2.14 -3.70 3.04
N CYS A 28 0.82 -3.83 3.10
CA CYS A 28 0.03 -3.65 4.31
C CYS A 28 -1.09 -4.70 4.39
N GLN A 29 -1.63 -4.88 5.59
CA GLN A 29 -2.81 -5.72 5.83
C GLN A 29 -3.70 -5.04 6.88
N GLU A 30 -4.99 -4.90 6.57
CA GLU A 30 -5.97 -4.22 7.43
C GLU A 30 -7.32 -4.93 7.44
N ARG A 31 -8.22 -4.52 8.35
CA ARG A 31 -9.54 -5.14 8.51
C ARG A 31 -10.56 -4.65 7.49
N THR A 32 -10.36 -3.47 6.94
CA THR A 32 -11.22 -2.88 5.91
C THR A 32 -10.42 -2.44 4.69
N TYR A 33 -11.10 -2.30 3.56
CA TYR A 33 -10.48 -1.81 2.34
C TYR A 33 -10.01 -0.36 2.48
N GLU A 34 -10.80 0.48 3.16
CA GLU A 34 -10.50 1.89 3.41
C GLU A 34 -9.25 2.05 4.26
N GLU A 35 -9.13 1.30 5.36
CA GLU A 35 -7.92 1.29 6.19
C GLU A 35 -6.72 0.79 5.39
N LEU A 36 -6.85 -0.29 4.62
CA LEU A 36 -5.76 -0.80 3.79
C LEU A 36 -5.26 0.27 2.82
N LYS A 37 -6.18 0.97 2.16
CA LYS A 37 -5.85 2.03 1.21
C LYS A 37 -5.12 3.18 1.90
N GLU A 38 -5.61 3.64 3.05
CA GLU A 38 -4.97 4.72 3.82
C GLU A 38 -3.56 4.33 4.28
N THR A 39 -3.40 3.12 4.85
CA THR A 39 -2.08 2.64 5.30
C THR A 39 -1.12 2.49 4.12
N LEU A 40 -1.56 1.96 2.97
CA LEU A 40 -0.72 1.87 1.76
C LEU A 40 -0.26 3.25 1.26
N GLU A 41 -1.14 4.25 1.25
CA GLU A 41 -0.78 5.61 0.84
C GLU A 41 0.28 6.23 1.78
N ILE A 42 0.13 6.03 3.09
CA ILE A 42 1.10 6.49 4.09
C ILE A 42 2.45 5.78 3.92
N THR A 43 2.45 4.45 3.88
CA THR A 43 3.69 3.65 3.76
C THR A 43 4.40 3.91 2.43
N LEU A 44 3.66 4.09 1.33
CA LEU A 44 4.23 4.49 0.04
C LEU A 44 4.93 5.85 0.16
N LYS A 45 4.28 6.83 0.76
CA LYS A 45 4.87 8.16 0.95
C LYS A 45 6.14 8.10 1.78
N GLU A 46 6.13 7.35 2.88
CA GLU A 46 7.33 7.14 3.72
C GLU A 46 8.46 6.47 2.95
N ALA A 47 8.17 5.45 2.14
CA ALA A 47 9.16 4.76 1.31
C ALA A 47 9.78 5.70 0.25
N LEU A 48 8.99 6.58 -0.35
CA LEU A 48 9.46 7.56 -1.34
C LEU A 48 10.28 8.69 -0.70
N GLU A 49 9.93 9.10 0.53
CA GLU A 49 10.66 10.12 1.30
C GLU A 49 11.94 9.56 1.94
N GLY A 50 11.98 8.26 2.24
CA GLY A 50 13.04 7.57 2.97
C GLY A 50 14.24 7.10 2.14
N GLY A 51 14.23 7.29 0.81
CA GLY A 51 15.34 6.94 -0.08
C GLY A 51 16.57 7.82 0.14
N ARG A 52 17.42 7.46 1.11
CA ARG A 52 18.83 7.86 1.20
C ARG A 52 19.73 6.70 0.84
#